data_AF-A0A960XHQ0-F1
#
_entry.id   AF-A0A960XHQ0-F1
#
_cell.length_a   1.000
_cell.length_b   1.000
_cell.length_c   1.000
_cell.angle_alpha   90.00
_cell.angle_beta   90.00
_cell.angle_gamma   90.00
#
_symmetry.space_group_name_H-M   'P 1'
#
loop_
_entity.id
_entity.type
_entity.pdbx_description
1 polymer ?
#
loop_
_entity_poly.entity_id
_entity_poly.type
_entity_poly.pdbx_seq_one_letter_code
_entity_poly.pdbx_strand_id
1 'polypeptide(L)'
;DNNDWYVNINKAIDFGVDVIQVQGNHCDWLVRDGKTEVVGLMLDHIRSQGYIAGLGAHSVDALIACEEEGIIPDYYMKTMHHDQYWSAHPREKRVPFEVDGKRNLEHDRFHDNIFCLFPERTVEFVNRVEVPVMGFKVLAAGALKPEDGFRWAFENGADFICVGMFDFQVVKNVNTTIDILNHLPERTRIWYG
;
A
#
# COMPACT_ATOMS: atom_id res chain seq x y z
N ASP A 1 21.84 -18.75 -4.94
CA ASP A 1 22.09 -18.40 -3.54
C ASP A 1 20.85 -17.72 -2.95
N ASN A 2 20.15 -18.43 -2.06
CA ASN A 2 18.75 -18.14 -1.69
C ASN A 2 18.57 -17.04 -0.60
N ASN A 3 19.57 -16.20 -0.35
CA ASN A 3 19.57 -15.25 0.78
C ASN A 3 20.11 -13.84 0.44
N ASP A 4 20.26 -13.50 -0.85
CA ASP A 4 20.58 -12.11 -1.22
C ASP A 4 19.30 -11.27 -1.30
N TRP A 5 18.91 -10.69 -0.16
CA TRP A 5 17.76 -9.79 -0.04
C TRP A 5 17.96 -8.48 -0.82
N TYR A 6 19.20 -8.14 -1.18
CA TYR A 6 19.54 -6.88 -1.84
C TYR A 6 19.59 -7.00 -3.36
N VAL A 7 19.48 -8.21 -3.93
CA VAL A 7 19.64 -8.43 -5.38
C VAL A 7 18.77 -7.52 -6.25
N ASN A 8 17.52 -7.28 -5.85
CA ASN A 8 16.62 -6.41 -6.62
C ASN A 8 16.81 -4.93 -6.28
N ILE A 9 17.27 -4.61 -5.07
CA ILE A 9 17.64 -3.23 -4.70
C ILE A 9 18.87 -2.80 -5.51
N ASN A 10 19.90 -3.63 -5.57
CA ASN A 10 21.11 -3.37 -6.36
C ASN A 10 20.80 -3.20 -7.85
N LYS A 11 19.91 -4.04 -8.41
CA LYS A 11 19.43 -3.87 -9.78
C LYS A 11 18.70 -2.54 -10.00
N ALA A 12 17.89 -2.09 -9.03
CA ALA A 12 17.20 -0.80 -9.14
C ALA A 12 18.21 0.37 -9.11
N ILE A 13 19.24 0.27 -8.25
CA ILE A 13 20.36 1.23 -8.20
C ILE A 13 21.09 1.27 -9.53
N ASP A 14 21.46 0.11 -10.09
CA ASP A 14 22.14 0.01 -11.38
C ASP A 14 21.31 0.60 -12.53
N PHE A 15 19.98 0.55 -12.40
CA PHE A 15 19.05 1.12 -13.38
C PHE A 15 18.94 2.65 -13.28
N GLY A 16 19.43 3.26 -12.20
CA GLY A 16 19.42 4.71 -12.01
C GLY A 16 18.04 5.30 -11.73
N VAL A 17 17.19 4.61 -10.97
CA VAL A 17 15.86 5.10 -10.56
C VAL A 17 15.97 6.24 -9.55
N ASP A 18 14.95 7.10 -9.41
CA ASP A 18 14.99 8.21 -8.44
C ASP A 18 14.67 7.78 -6.99
N VAL A 19 13.81 6.78 -6.82
CA VAL A 19 13.36 6.26 -5.51
C VAL A 19 13.29 4.74 -5.54
N ILE A 20 13.56 4.09 -4.40
CA ILE A 20 13.52 2.63 -4.29
C ILE A 20 12.56 2.24 -3.18
N GLN A 21 11.76 1.22 -3.47
CA GLN A 21 10.73 0.75 -2.55
C GLN A 21 10.83 -0.76 -2.31
N VAL A 22 10.75 -1.17 -1.04
CA VAL A 22 10.48 -2.57 -0.71
C VAL A 22 9.04 -2.90 -1.13
N GLN A 23 8.90 -3.90 -2.00
CA GLN A 23 7.60 -4.30 -2.55
C GLN A 23 6.65 -4.80 -1.46
N GLY A 24 5.36 -4.48 -1.60
CA GLY A 24 4.29 -4.86 -0.68
C GLY A 24 4.34 -6.31 -0.19
N ASN A 25 4.25 -7.27 -1.12
CA ASN A 25 4.33 -8.69 -0.81
C ASN A 25 5.60 -9.07 -0.02
N HIS A 26 6.74 -8.43 -0.32
CA HIS A 26 7.98 -8.77 0.36
C HIS A 26 7.96 -8.34 1.83
N CYS A 27 7.44 -7.15 2.12
CA CYS A 27 7.19 -6.72 3.50
C CYS A 27 6.21 -7.66 4.19
N ASP A 28 5.07 -7.93 3.55
CA ASP A 28 4.02 -8.79 4.10
C ASP A 28 4.57 -10.20 4.43
N TRP A 29 5.35 -10.81 3.53
CA TRP A 29 5.94 -12.14 3.74
C TRP A 29 7.00 -12.14 4.84
N LEU A 30 7.92 -11.17 4.83
CA LEU A 30 8.99 -11.10 5.84
C LEU A 30 8.42 -10.92 7.24
N VAL A 31 7.45 -10.02 7.43
CA VAL A 31 6.82 -9.81 8.73
C VAL A 31 6.03 -11.04 9.17
N ARG A 32 5.21 -11.62 8.28
CA ARG A 32 4.43 -12.84 8.58
C ARG A 32 5.34 -13.99 9.02
N ASP A 33 6.51 -14.12 8.40
CA ASP A 33 7.45 -15.20 8.65
C ASP A 33 8.46 -14.88 9.79
N GLY A 34 8.24 -13.79 10.54
CA GLY A 34 9.04 -13.42 11.70
C GLY A 34 10.44 -12.90 11.37
N LYS A 35 10.58 -12.24 10.21
CA LYS A 35 11.82 -11.68 9.66
C LYS A 35 11.73 -10.17 9.45
N THR A 36 11.04 -9.45 10.34
CA THR A 36 10.85 -8.00 10.25
C THR A 36 12.19 -7.26 10.16
N GLU A 37 13.23 -7.75 10.83
CA GLU A 37 14.57 -7.16 10.84
C GLU A 37 15.18 -7.06 9.43
N VAL A 38 14.82 -7.99 8.53
CA VAL A 38 15.29 -7.96 7.14
C VAL A 38 14.71 -6.77 6.39
N VAL A 39 13.48 -6.35 6.70
CA VAL A 39 12.87 -5.14 6.13
C VAL A 39 13.69 -3.90 6.52
N GLY A 40 14.07 -3.80 7.80
CA GLY A 40 14.95 -2.72 8.28
C GLY A 40 16.28 -2.69 7.54
N LEU A 41 16.95 -3.84 7.42
CA LEU A 41 18.20 -3.98 6.67
C LEU A 41 18.08 -3.56 5.20
N MET A 42 16.95 -3.86 4.55
CA MET A 42 16.69 -3.43 3.17
C MET A 42 16.54 -1.92 3.06
N LEU A 43 15.81 -1.28 3.98
CA LEU A 43 15.65 0.18 4.00
C LEU A 43 16.99 0.88 4.28
N ASP A 44 17.77 0.37 5.24
CA ASP A 44 19.09 0.90 5.56
C ASP A 44 20.06 0.76 4.38
N HIS A 45 20.02 -0.37 3.66
CA HIS A 45 20.83 -0.55 2.45
C HIS A 45 20.46 0.47 1.38
N ILE A 46 19.17 0.69 1.10
CA ILE A 46 18.71 1.71 0.15
C ILE A 46 19.24 3.10 0.54
N ARG A 47 19.08 3.49 1.81
CA ARG A 47 19.55 4.78 2.33
C ARG A 47 21.06 4.93 2.28
N SER A 48 21.81 3.86 2.55
CA SER A 48 23.28 3.85 2.49
C SER A 48 23.82 4.21 1.11
N GLN A 49 23.02 4.00 0.07
CA GLN A 49 23.33 4.30 -1.33
C GLN A 49 22.82 5.69 -1.75
N GLY A 50 22.22 6.46 -0.83
CA GLY A 50 21.75 7.83 -1.06
C GLY A 50 20.34 7.95 -1.64
N TYR A 51 19.56 6.86 -1.68
CA TYR A 51 18.19 6.86 -2.21
C TYR A 51 17.14 7.05 -1.12
N ILE A 52 15.98 7.57 -1.52
CA ILE A 52 14.75 7.55 -0.72
C ILE A 52 14.26 6.10 -0.62
N ALA A 53 14.03 5.62 0.59
CA ALA A 53 13.63 4.25 0.91
C ALA A 53 12.15 4.18 1.29
N GLY A 54 11.32 3.69 0.37
CA GLY A 54 9.91 3.44 0.61
C GLY A 54 9.61 2.03 1.10
N LEU A 55 8.52 1.88 1.86
CA LEU A 55 8.03 0.57 2.30
C LEU A 55 6.58 0.35 1.84
N GLY A 56 6.38 -0.67 1.01
CA GLY A 56 5.05 -1.09 0.59
C GLY A 56 4.46 -2.18 1.50
N ALA A 57 3.14 -2.25 1.59
CA ALA A 57 2.44 -3.43 2.14
C ALA A 57 0.98 -3.51 1.64
N HIS A 58 0.45 -4.74 1.56
CA HIS A 58 -0.99 -4.97 1.45
C HIS A 58 -1.61 -5.04 2.85
N SER A 59 -1.03 -5.83 3.74
CA SER A 59 -1.49 -5.98 5.11
C SER A 59 -1.05 -4.77 5.94
N VAL A 60 -2.00 -4.11 6.62
CA VAL A 60 -1.62 -3.02 7.56
C VAL A 60 -0.84 -3.58 8.75
N ASP A 61 -1.08 -4.84 9.12
CA ASP A 61 -0.35 -5.53 10.18
C ASP A 61 1.17 -5.56 9.92
N ALA A 62 1.59 -5.62 8.65
CA ALA A 62 3.01 -5.59 8.29
C ALA A 62 3.67 -4.25 8.64
N LEU A 63 3.00 -3.15 8.32
CA LEU A 63 3.51 -1.80 8.60
C LEU A 63 3.46 -1.47 10.09
N ILE A 64 2.41 -1.91 10.79
CA ILE A 64 2.31 -1.74 12.25
C ILE A 64 3.47 -2.47 12.94
N ALA A 65 3.74 -3.73 12.57
CA ALA A 65 4.87 -4.48 13.15
C ALA A 65 6.23 -3.83 12.87
N CYS A 66 6.45 -3.34 11.64
CA CYS A 66 7.67 -2.58 11.31
C CYS A 66 7.80 -1.33 12.20
N GLU A 67 6.72 -0.57 12.34
CA GLU A 67 6.71 0.66 13.15
C GLU A 67 6.95 0.38 14.65
N GLU A 68 6.37 -0.68 15.20
CA GLU A 68 6.59 -1.13 16.58
C GLU A 68 8.05 -1.50 16.86
N GLU A 69 8.77 -1.99 15.84
CA GLU A 69 10.21 -2.26 15.88
C GLU A 69 11.08 -1.03 15.54
N GLY A 70 10.47 0.14 15.29
CA GLY A 70 11.18 1.37 14.94
C GLY A 70 11.63 1.45 13.48
N ILE A 71 11.15 0.56 12.61
CA ILE A 71 11.46 0.52 11.18
C ILE A 71 10.52 1.48 10.45
N ILE A 72 10.95 2.74 10.35
CA ILE A 72 10.19 3.82 9.70
C ILE A 72 10.81 4.13 8.31
N PRO A 73 10.06 4.01 7.20
CA PRO A 73 10.53 4.37 5.87
C PRO A 73 10.45 5.88 5.62
N ASP A 74 11.01 6.33 4.51
CA ASP A 74 10.88 7.74 4.08
C ASP A 74 9.47 8.03 3.52
N TYR A 75 8.77 7.00 3.05
CA TYR A 75 7.34 7.04 2.73
C TYR A 75 6.74 5.63 2.79
N TYR A 76 5.44 5.54 3.05
CA TYR A 76 4.69 4.28 2.93
C TYR A 76 3.98 4.19 1.58
N MET A 77 3.94 3.00 1.00
CA MET A 77 3.02 2.68 -0.09
C MET A 77 1.99 1.65 0.42
N LYS A 78 0.77 2.09 0.69
CA LYS A 78 -0.22 1.25 1.37
C LYS A 78 -1.46 1.03 0.50
N THR A 79 -1.98 -0.19 0.48
CA THR A 79 -3.26 -0.45 -0.18
C THR A 79 -4.34 0.37 0.52
N MET A 80 -5.12 1.15 -0.24
CA MET A 80 -6.11 2.07 0.32
C MET A 80 -7.42 2.04 -0.47
N HIS A 81 -8.35 1.20 -0.06
CA HIS A 81 -9.72 1.16 -0.55
C HIS A 81 -10.67 0.68 0.56
N HIS A 82 -11.94 1.10 0.52
CA HIS A 82 -13.00 0.47 1.33
C HIS A 82 -13.35 -0.91 0.77
N ASP A 83 -14.15 -1.67 1.50
CA ASP A 83 -14.57 -3.05 1.17
C ASP A 83 -16.09 -3.13 0.87
N GLN A 84 -16.73 -2.01 0.55
CA GLN A 84 -18.17 -1.93 0.26
C GLN A 84 -18.48 -2.24 -1.21
N TYR A 85 -17.87 -3.29 -1.77
CA TYR A 85 -18.14 -3.78 -3.11
C TYR A 85 -18.50 -5.27 -3.08
N TRP A 86 -19.28 -5.70 -4.08
CA TRP A 86 -19.96 -7.00 -4.06
C TRP A 86 -19.03 -8.22 -3.91
N SER A 87 -17.80 -8.14 -4.40
CA SER A 87 -16.81 -9.22 -4.35
C SER A 87 -15.96 -9.23 -3.07
N ALA A 88 -16.11 -8.24 -2.19
CA ALA A 88 -15.41 -8.24 -0.90
C ALA A 88 -16.02 -9.34 -0.01
N HIS A 89 -15.24 -10.37 0.32
CA HIS A 89 -15.74 -11.46 1.16
C HIS A 89 -16.00 -11.01 2.62
N PRO A 90 -16.88 -11.70 3.37
CA PRO A 90 -17.35 -11.24 4.68
C PRO A 90 -16.23 -11.03 5.70
N ARG A 91 -16.37 -9.99 6.52
CA ARG A 91 -15.37 -9.53 7.50
C ARG A 91 -14.96 -10.61 8.48
N GLU A 92 -15.92 -11.39 8.97
CA GLU A 92 -15.75 -12.49 9.91
C GLU A 92 -14.96 -13.68 9.34
N LYS A 93 -14.73 -13.71 8.02
CA LYS A 93 -13.94 -14.75 7.33
C LYS A 93 -12.53 -14.30 6.97
N ARG A 94 -12.17 -13.03 7.24
CA ARG A 94 -10.87 -12.44 6.92
C ARG A 94 -9.85 -12.73 8.00
N VAL A 95 -8.60 -12.95 7.60
CA VAL A 95 -7.48 -13.11 8.52
C VAL A 95 -6.30 -12.23 8.10
N PRO A 96 -5.46 -11.73 9.03
CA PRO A 96 -4.25 -10.98 8.65
C PRO A 96 -3.39 -11.72 7.62
N PHE A 97 -2.76 -10.98 6.71
CA PHE A 97 -1.91 -11.49 5.62
C PHE A 97 -2.60 -12.42 4.60
N GLU A 98 -3.93 -12.53 4.60
CA GLU A 98 -4.67 -13.40 3.66
C GLU A 98 -4.46 -13.00 2.19
N VAL A 99 -4.14 -11.73 1.91
CA VAL A 99 -3.85 -11.21 0.56
C VAL A 99 -2.70 -11.97 -0.11
N ASP A 100 -1.73 -12.41 0.68
CA ASP A 100 -0.56 -13.21 0.28
C ASP A 100 -0.73 -14.71 0.56
N GLY A 101 -1.96 -15.11 0.88
CA GLY A 101 -2.33 -16.47 1.24
C GLY A 101 -2.86 -17.28 0.06
N LYS A 102 -3.51 -18.40 0.41
CA LYS A 102 -4.10 -19.31 -0.56
C LYS A 102 -5.44 -18.77 -1.05
N ARG A 103 -5.59 -18.67 -2.37
CA ARG A 103 -6.89 -18.40 -3.01
C ARG A 103 -7.87 -19.56 -2.79
N ASN A 104 -9.13 -19.23 -2.58
CA ASN A 104 -10.20 -20.18 -2.32
C ASN A 104 -11.33 -20.01 -3.35
N LEU A 105 -11.85 -21.13 -3.84
CA LEU A 105 -12.97 -21.17 -4.80
C LEU A 105 -14.33 -20.90 -4.15
N GLU A 106 -14.44 -21.03 -2.83
CA GLU A 106 -15.62 -20.65 -2.07
C GLU A 106 -15.84 -19.13 -2.18
N HIS A 107 -17.02 -18.72 -2.62
CA HIS A 107 -17.34 -17.32 -2.92
C HIS A 107 -17.14 -16.35 -1.75
N ASP A 108 -17.28 -16.83 -0.51
CA ASP A 108 -17.16 -16.03 0.71
C ASP A 108 -15.80 -16.12 1.40
N ARG A 109 -14.78 -16.53 0.63
CA ARG A 109 -13.39 -16.60 1.05
C ARG A 109 -12.51 -15.77 0.13
N PHE A 110 -11.29 -15.50 0.56
CA PHE A 110 -10.34 -14.77 -0.27
C PHE A 110 -10.07 -15.49 -1.59
N HIS A 111 -10.28 -14.78 -2.70
CA HIS A 111 -9.93 -15.24 -4.05
C HIS A 111 -9.04 -14.21 -4.75
N ASP A 112 -9.54 -12.99 -4.92
CA ASP A 112 -8.81 -11.86 -5.46
C ASP A 112 -9.40 -10.52 -4.98
N ASN A 113 -8.79 -9.43 -5.46
CA ASN A 113 -9.25 -8.04 -5.44
C ASN A 113 -9.51 -7.31 -4.10
N ILE A 114 -9.50 -8.00 -2.96
CA ILE A 114 -9.48 -7.40 -1.63
C ILE A 114 -8.07 -7.27 -1.06
N PHE A 115 -7.49 -6.08 -1.17
CA PHE A 115 -6.13 -5.80 -0.68
C PHE A 115 -6.11 -5.05 0.65
N CYS A 116 -7.24 -4.50 1.08
CA CYS A 116 -7.48 -3.89 2.38
C CYS A 116 -8.46 -4.74 3.16
N LEU A 117 -7.97 -5.75 3.88
CA LEU A 117 -8.84 -6.66 4.66
C LEU A 117 -9.56 -5.94 5.81
N PHE A 118 -8.89 -4.93 6.37
CA PHE A 118 -9.36 -4.10 7.48
C PHE A 118 -9.14 -2.62 7.16
N PRO A 119 -9.98 -2.00 6.29
CA PRO A 119 -9.78 -0.61 5.86
C PRO A 119 -9.69 0.38 7.02
N GLU A 120 -10.52 0.24 8.05
CA GLU A 120 -10.52 1.08 9.25
C GLU A 120 -9.19 1.06 10.01
N ARG A 121 -8.55 -0.11 10.14
CA ARG A 121 -7.20 -0.21 10.74
C ARG A 121 -6.15 0.44 9.85
N THR A 122 -6.34 0.36 8.52
CA THR A 122 -5.49 1.09 7.57
C THR A 122 -5.66 2.60 7.74
N VAL A 123 -6.89 3.10 7.86
CA VAL A 123 -7.16 4.53 8.08
C VAL A 123 -6.55 5.00 9.41
N GLU A 124 -6.69 4.23 10.48
CA GLU A 124 -6.08 4.53 11.79
C GLU A 124 -4.55 4.66 11.69
N PHE A 125 -3.89 3.66 11.09
CA PHE A 125 -2.44 3.69 10.87
C PHE A 125 -2.03 4.90 10.00
N VAL A 126 -2.70 5.10 8.87
CA VAL A 126 -2.37 6.17 7.93
C VAL A 126 -2.53 7.54 8.59
N ASN A 127 -3.55 7.75 9.43
CA ASN A 127 -3.76 9.06 10.08
C ASN A 127 -2.75 9.40 11.18
N ARG A 128 -2.04 8.42 11.74
CA ARG A 128 -1.06 8.66 12.82
C ARG A 128 0.39 8.74 12.36
N VAL A 129 0.72 8.23 11.17
CA VAL A 129 2.10 8.31 10.65
C VAL A 129 2.42 9.72 10.16
N GLU A 130 3.67 10.15 10.38
CA GLU A 130 4.16 11.50 10.05
C GLU A 130 5.07 11.54 8.82
N VAL A 131 4.95 10.53 7.95
CA VAL A 131 5.66 10.45 6.67
C VAL A 131 4.65 10.36 5.51
N PRO A 132 5.04 10.72 4.27
CA PRO A 132 4.16 10.62 3.11
C PRO A 132 3.56 9.23 2.94
N VAL A 133 2.28 9.16 2.58
CA VAL A 133 1.60 7.90 2.24
C VAL A 133 1.11 7.93 0.79
N MET A 134 1.59 6.98 0.01
CA MET A 134 1.09 6.69 -1.34
C MET A 134 0.07 5.54 -1.29
N GLY A 135 -1.20 5.86 -1.50
CA GLY A 135 -2.28 4.89 -1.64
C GLY A 135 -2.15 4.11 -2.95
N PHE A 136 -2.16 2.78 -2.93
CA PHE A 136 -2.20 1.95 -4.15
C PHE A 136 -3.32 0.92 -4.09
N LYS A 137 -3.60 0.26 -5.23
CA LYS A 137 -4.79 -0.62 -5.39
C LYS A 137 -6.10 0.06 -5.00
N VAL A 138 -6.17 1.39 -5.12
CA VAL A 138 -7.33 2.19 -4.68
C VAL A 138 -8.64 1.84 -5.40
N LEU A 139 -8.56 1.11 -6.51
CA LEU A 139 -9.72 0.64 -7.28
C LEU A 139 -10.11 -0.82 -6.99
N ALA A 140 -9.47 -1.49 -6.02
CA ALA A 140 -9.72 -2.91 -5.72
C ALA A 140 -9.75 -3.79 -6.99
N ALA A 141 -8.71 -3.66 -7.81
CA ALA A 141 -8.60 -4.31 -9.14
C ALA A 141 -9.80 -4.10 -10.08
N GLY A 142 -10.47 -2.95 -9.98
CA GLY A 142 -11.62 -2.58 -10.82
C GLY A 142 -12.98 -2.88 -10.19
N ALA A 143 -13.03 -3.40 -8.96
CA ALA A 143 -14.28 -3.53 -8.22
C ALA A 143 -14.87 -2.16 -7.83
N LEU A 144 -14.02 -1.13 -7.74
CA LEU A 144 -14.43 0.25 -7.49
C LEU A 144 -14.23 1.14 -8.72
N LYS A 145 -15.14 2.10 -8.88
CA LYS A 145 -14.99 3.16 -9.88
C LYS A 145 -13.94 4.17 -9.44
N PRO A 146 -13.25 4.86 -10.38
CA PRO A 146 -12.29 5.91 -10.06
C PRO A 146 -12.81 6.96 -9.09
N GLU A 147 -14.02 7.46 -9.31
CA GLU A 147 -14.62 8.53 -8.50
C GLU A 147 -14.81 8.11 -7.03
N ASP A 148 -15.04 6.82 -6.79
CA ASP A 148 -15.27 6.23 -5.47
C ASP A 148 -13.93 5.94 -4.76
N GLY A 149 -13.09 5.13 -5.41
CA GLY A 149 -11.80 4.70 -4.84
C GLY A 149 -10.82 5.85 -4.60
N PHE A 150 -10.74 6.82 -5.52
CA PHE A 150 -9.84 7.96 -5.36
C PHE A 150 -10.30 8.86 -4.20
N ARG A 151 -11.60 9.15 -4.14
CA ARG A 151 -12.18 9.99 -3.10
C ARG A 151 -11.93 9.36 -1.73
N TRP A 152 -12.24 8.08 -1.60
CA TRP A 152 -12.01 7.36 -0.35
C TRP A 152 -10.54 7.41 0.07
N ALA A 153 -9.59 7.18 -0.85
CA ALA A 153 -8.17 7.21 -0.52
C ALA A 153 -7.70 8.58 -0.02
N PHE A 154 -8.07 9.68 -0.70
CA PHE A 154 -7.66 11.03 -0.30
C PHE A 154 -8.33 11.50 0.99
N GLU A 155 -9.63 11.25 1.16
CA GLU A 155 -10.38 11.59 2.38
C GLU A 155 -9.83 10.85 3.61
N ASN A 156 -9.29 9.64 3.41
CA ASN A 156 -8.72 8.82 4.48
C ASN A 156 -7.20 8.90 4.60
N GLY A 157 -6.59 9.96 4.04
CA GLY A 157 -5.23 10.34 4.40
C GLY A 157 -4.11 9.88 3.47
N ALA A 158 -4.42 9.40 2.26
CA ALA A 158 -3.39 9.27 1.22
C ALA A 158 -2.89 10.66 0.79
N ASP A 159 -1.57 10.84 0.67
CA ASP A 159 -0.97 12.06 0.11
C ASP A 159 -0.86 11.95 -1.42
N PHE A 160 -0.58 10.75 -1.91
CA PHE A 160 -0.56 10.41 -3.34
C PHE A 160 -1.39 9.16 -3.60
N ILE A 161 -1.81 8.95 -4.85
CA ILE A 161 -2.35 7.66 -5.30
C ILE A 161 -1.56 7.11 -6.49
N CYS A 162 -1.23 5.83 -6.44
CA CYS A 162 -0.64 5.07 -7.54
C CYS A 162 -1.71 4.16 -8.16
N VAL A 163 -2.10 4.49 -9.40
CA VAL A 163 -3.27 3.91 -10.06
C VAL A 163 -2.89 3.26 -11.37
N GLY A 164 -3.12 1.95 -11.48
CA GLY A 164 -3.06 1.25 -12.76
C GLY A 164 -4.33 1.51 -13.58
N MET A 165 -4.16 1.91 -14.84
CA MET A 165 -5.26 2.22 -15.76
C MET A 165 -4.83 2.01 -17.22
N PHE A 166 -5.79 1.87 -18.12
CA PHE A 166 -5.53 1.92 -19.55
C PHE A 166 -5.28 3.37 -20.02
N ASP A 167 -4.60 3.51 -21.15
CA ASP A 167 -4.29 4.80 -21.78
C ASP A 167 -5.53 5.68 -22.03
N PHE A 168 -6.62 5.08 -22.52
CA PHE A 168 -7.89 5.79 -22.76
C PHE A 168 -8.59 6.25 -21.48
N GLN A 169 -8.17 5.77 -20.30
CA GLN A 169 -8.72 6.19 -19.01
C GLN A 169 -7.96 7.38 -18.40
N VAL A 170 -6.74 7.69 -18.88
CA VAL A 170 -5.85 8.69 -18.27
C VAL A 170 -6.52 10.05 -18.14
N VAL A 171 -7.07 10.59 -19.24
CA VAL A 171 -7.71 11.91 -19.23
C VAL A 171 -8.87 11.96 -18.24
N LYS A 172 -9.73 10.94 -18.24
CA LYS A 172 -10.87 10.88 -17.33
C LYS A 172 -10.41 10.79 -15.87
N ASN A 173 -9.49 9.88 -15.57
CA ASN A 173 -9.01 9.65 -14.21
C ASN A 173 -8.29 10.89 -13.65
N VAL A 174 -7.49 11.59 -14.46
CA VAL A 174 -6.84 12.85 -14.05
C VAL A 174 -7.88 13.92 -13.73
N ASN A 175 -8.89 14.11 -14.60
CA ASN A 175 -9.97 15.07 -14.33
C ASN A 175 -10.76 14.71 -13.06
N THR A 176 -11.03 13.42 -12.83
CA THR A 176 -11.64 12.92 -11.59
C THR A 176 -10.79 13.26 -10.37
N THR A 177 -9.47 13.05 -10.42
CA THR A 177 -8.57 13.41 -9.32
C THR A 177 -8.59 14.91 -9.03
N ILE A 178 -8.53 15.76 -10.06
CA ILE A 178 -8.58 17.23 -9.91
C ILE A 178 -9.90 17.66 -9.24
N ASP A 179 -11.03 17.12 -9.71
CA ASP A 179 -12.35 17.43 -9.15
C ASP A 179 -12.45 17.02 -7.67
N ILE A 180 -11.95 15.84 -7.31
CA ILE A 180 -11.93 15.36 -5.93
C ILE A 180 -11.07 16.26 -5.05
N LEU A 181 -9.86 16.62 -5.48
CA LEU A 181 -8.96 17.47 -4.69
C LEU A 181 -9.52 18.88 -4.48
N ASN A 182 -10.24 19.44 -5.47
CA ASN A 182 -10.90 20.75 -5.33
C ASN A 182 -12.11 20.73 -4.38
N HIS A 183 -12.72 19.56 -4.17
CA HIS A 183 -13.90 19.38 -3.32
C HIS A 183 -13.64 18.39 -2.18
N LEU A 184 -12.38 18.31 -1.73
CA LEU A 184 -12.00 17.44 -0.64
C LEU A 184 -12.44 18.10 0.68
N PRO A 185 -13.12 17.38 1.59
CA PRO A 185 -13.38 17.90 2.92
C PRO A 185 -12.06 18.14 3.67
N GLU A 186 -12.14 18.85 4.80
CA GLU A 186 -10.99 18.98 5.70
C GLU A 186 -10.49 17.58 6.10
N ARG A 187 -9.21 17.31 5.81
CA ARG A 187 -8.55 16.05 6.16
C ARG A 187 -8.25 16.02 7.66
N THR A 188 -8.38 14.84 8.24
CA THR A 188 -7.96 14.57 9.63
C THR A 188 -6.45 14.63 9.83
N ARG A 189 -5.67 14.29 8.79
CA ARG A 189 -4.21 14.43 8.75
C ARG A 189 -3.77 15.51 7.77
N ILE A 190 -2.65 16.17 8.09
CA ILE A 190 -2.00 17.11 7.18
C ILE A 190 -1.41 16.39 5.96
N TRP A 191 -1.08 17.16 4.92
CA TRP A 191 -0.29 16.67 3.79
C TRP A 191 1.18 16.58 4.21
N TYR A 192 1.79 15.42 4.00
CA TYR A 192 3.23 15.21 4.24
C TYR A 192 4.06 15.20 2.96
N GLY A 193 3.41 15.15 1.79
CA GLY A 193 4.04 15.16 0.47
C GLY A 193 3.36 16.13 -0.48
#